data_AF-A0A965YHY3-F1
#
_entry.id   AF-A0A965YHY3-F1
#
_cell.length_a   1.000
_cell.length_b   1.000
_cell.length_c   1.000
_cell.angle_alpha   90.00
_cell.angle_beta   90.00
_cell.angle_gamma   90.00
#
_symmetry.space_group_name_H-M   'P 1'
#
loop_
_entity.id
_entity.type
_entity.pdbx_description
1 polymer ?
#
loop_
_entity_poly.entity_id
_entity_poly.type
_entity_poly.pdbx_seq_one_letter_code
_entity_poly.pdbx_strand_id
1 'polypeptide(L)'
;MIILIFVTGGISAADIVEGTKLYLNPEAWNEYDSSETDRFALFFYISGTSTGAFMDMTLVSGSTDTYEVTSPLGNYTNVIFCRMDGSTTANTWGNVLNQTEDLTYDGSNNIYNITGFQMDGWGIKRSIGTWSSYTPLSVSSDPCVIYTIDPGFELPVGASGAIAQSTVPGWQTTASNGTIEFWRVGNSLGVDPYEGSAFIELMGAGLYQDYNTPDPVVFNLSFAYRGKAGTTICKVSAGPVGGPYKQIMTATDSHTDWGLHQGSYTVPVGQTTTRFLFQHISVGGFLDAITFTATIAPPSVPEDPIEYCVGEIPTVFTDLVTGTNLTWYTSETGGTGSSSVPVISTTTPGTTLTYVTQTINGCESPRALVTVVVNNCASNLMTLTVDGTINTVCNGTAEPPVVDCNYTGPTIVINEIMVWPTTGNGAFFSKNN
;
A
#
# COMPACT_ATOMS: atom_id res chain seq x y z
N MET A 1 38.73 -54.28 30.11
CA MET A 1 38.72 -53.89 28.68
C MET A 1 37.36 -53.27 28.42
N ILE A 2 37.25 -51.95 28.56
CA ILE A 2 36.01 -51.21 28.29
C ILE A 2 36.14 -50.72 26.86
N ILE A 3 35.34 -51.28 25.95
CA ILE A 3 35.24 -50.83 24.57
C ILE A 3 34.35 -49.58 24.61
N LEU A 4 34.96 -48.41 24.42
CA LEU A 4 34.23 -47.19 24.08
C LEU A 4 33.72 -47.35 22.64
N ILE A 5 32.40 -47.51 22.50
CA ILE A 5 31.73 -47.39 21.20
C ILE A 5 31.47 -45.90 21.01
N PHE A 6 32.22 -45.26 20.10
CA PHE A 6 31.83 -43.97 19.55
C PHE A 6 30.65 -44.20 18.60
N VAL A 7 29.43 -43.87 19.03
CA VAL A 7 28.31 -43.70 18.11
C VAL A 7 28.45 -42.31 17.51
N THR A 8 29.03 -42.20 16.32
CA THR A 8 28.81 -41.04 15.47
C THR A 8 27.34 -41.08 15.06
N GLY A 9 26.49 -40.31 15.75
CA GLY A 9 25.10 -40.14 15.37
C GLY A 9 25.05 -39.49 13.99
N GLY A 10 24.96 -40.29 12.93
CA GLY A 10 24.60 -39.79 11.62
C GLY A 10 23.20 -39.23 11.70
N ILE A 11 23.06 -37.94 11.40
CA ILE A 11 21.78 -37.31 11.09
C ILE A 11 21.13 -38.14 9.97
N SER A 12 19.93 -38.69 10.24
CA SER A 12 19.18 -39.43 9.23
C SER A 12 18.73 -38.46 8.15
N ALA A 13 19.09 -38.73 6.89
CA ALA A 13 18.61 -37.98 5.74
C ALA A 13 17.07 -37.97 5.72
N ALA A 14 16.47 -36.81 5.44
CA ALA A 14 15.05 -36.68 5.17
C ALA A 14 14.80 -36.70 3.65
N ASP A 15 13.63 -37.18 3.24
CA ASP A 15 13.21 -37.16 1.84
C ASP A 15 12.89 -35.72 1.40
N ILE A 16 13.52 -35.29 0.31
CA ILE A 16 13.12 -34.15 -0.49
C ILE A 16 12.12 -34.67 -1.52
N VAL A 17 10.83 -34.60 -1.18
CA VAL A 17 9.72 -34.98 -2.05
C VAL A 17 9.43 -33.87 -3.06
N GLU A 18 8.72 -34.20 -4.14
CA GLU A 18 8.22 -33.23 -5.14
C GLU A 18 7.54 -32.01 -4.49
N GLY A 19 7.84 -30.81 -4.98
CA GLY A 19 7.23 -29.58 -4.49
C GLY A 19 7.89 -28.99 -3.24
N THR A 20 8.94 -29.63 -2.71
CA THR A 20 9.73 -29.09 -1.60
C THR A 20 10.46 -27.83 -2.05
N LYS A 21 10.24 -26.71 -1.35
CA LYS A 21 10.96 -25.45 -1.60
C LYS A 21 12.25 -25.39 -0.79
N LEU A 22 13.36 -25.11 -1.47
CA LEU A 22 14.65 -24.82 -0.88
C LEU A 22 15.14 -23.44 -1.33
N TYR A 23 15.98 -22.83 -0.52
CA TYR A 23 16.48 -21.47 -0.73
C TYR A 23 18.01 -21.43 -0.61
N LEU A 24 18.59 -20.43 -1.26
CA LEU A 24 20.02 -20.13 -1.23
C LEU A 24 20.20 -18.65 -0.93
N ASN A 25 21.06 -18.36 0.05
CA ASN A 25 21.68 -17.05 0.18
C ASN A 25 23.16 -17.16 -0.28
N PRO A 26 23.54 -16.57 -1.43
CA PRO A 26 24.86 -16.68 -2.03
C PRO A 26 25.82 -15.57 -1.58
N GLU A 27 25.56 -14.85 -0.48
CA GLU A 27 26.30 -13.64 -0.06
C GLU A 27 27.82 -13.71 -0.28
N ALA A 28 28.52 -14.74 0.20
CA ALA A 28 29.97 -14.87 0.02
C ALA A 28 30.42 -15.20 -1.43
N TRP A 29 29.52 -15.65 -2.31
CA TRP A 29 29.80 -15.74 -3.75
C TRP A 29 29.84 -14.37 -4.41
N ASN A 30 29.03 -13.42 -3.94
CA ASN A 30 28.95 -12.07 -4.52
C ASN A 30 30.19 -11.22 -4.19
N GLU A 31 30.90 -11.50 -3.10
CA GLU A 31 32.07 -10.70 -2.68
C GLU A 31 33.34 -10.90 -3.53
N TYR A 32 33.48 -12.02 -4.24
CA TYR A 32 34.77 -12.44 -4.82
C TYR A 32 34.83 -12.45 -6.35
N ASP A 33 33.71 -12.36 -7.06
CA ASP A 33 33.69 -12.62 -8.49
C ASP A 33 32.51 -11.87 -9.15
N SER A 34 32.83 -10.70 -9.71
CA SER A 34 31.92 -9.59 -9.98
C SER A 34 31.26 -9.62 -11.36
N SER A 35 30.93 -10.78 -11.93
CA SER A 35 30.12 -10.81 -13.16
C SER A 35 28.63 -10.72 -12.82
N GLU A 36 27.99 -9.58 -13.13
CA GLU A 36 26.55 -9.30 -12.93
C GLU A 36 25.58 -10.24 -13.71
N THR A 37 26.07 -11.33 -14.30
CA THR A 37 25.28 -12.27 -15.12
C THR A 37 25.09 -13.63 -14.47
N ASP A 38 25.64 -13.87 -13.29
CA ASP A 38 25.64 -15.18 -12.67
C ASP A 38 24.23 -15.71 -12.40
N ARG A 39 24.07 -17.01 -12.61
CA ARG A 39 22.83 -17.74 -12.33
C ARG A 39 23.11 -18.84 -11.31
N PHE A 40 22.08 -19.25 -10.58
CA PHE A 40 22.19 -20.31 -9.58
C PHE A 40 21.33 -21.49 -9.97
N ALA A 41 21.84 -22.69 -9.67
CA ALA A 41 21.11 -23.94 -9.86
C ALA A 41 21.30 -24.83 -8.64
N LEU A 42 20.33 -25.71 -8.41
CA LEU A 42 20.40 -26.76 -7.40
C LEU A 42 20.37 -28.12 -8.09
N PHE A 43 21.38 -28.94 -7.83
CA PHE A 43 21.40 -30.33 -8.26
C PHE A 43 20.84 -31.23 -7.16
N PHE A 44 19.71 -31.87 -7.41
CA PHE A 44 19.09 -32.86 -6.52
C PHE A 44 19.55 -34.26 -6.89
N TYR A 45 19.88 -35.11 -5.93
CA TYR A 45 20.25 -36.50 -6.20
C TYR A 45 19.96 -37.44 -5.02
N ILE A 46 20.01 -38.74 -5.32
CA ILE A 46 19.90 -39.81 -4.31
C ILE A 46 21.29 -40.39 -4.11
N SER A 47 21.81 -40.31 -2.88
CA SER A 47 23.14 -40.83 -2.54
C SER A 47 23.28 -42.31 -2.89
N GLY A 48 24.41 -42.67 -3.49
CA GLY A 48 24.70 -44.04 -3.93
C GLY A 48 24.00 -44.46 -5.23
N THR A 49 23.35 -43.55 -5.95
CA THR A 49 22.71 -43.82 -7.24
C THR A 49 23.21 -42.87 -8.34
N SER A 50 22.88 -43.16 -9.60
CA SER A 50 23.10 -42.22 -10.72
C SER A 50 21.91 -41.29 -10.97
N THR A 51 20.91 -41.27 -10.07
CA THR A 51 19.70 -40.47 -10.22
C THR A 51 19.94 -39.06 -9.71
N GLY A 52 19.77 -38.07 -10.57
CA GLY A 52 19.79 -36.67 -10.17
C GLY A 52 19.27 -35.73 -11.26
N ALA A 53 18.94 -34.50 -10.85
CA ALA A 53 18.36 -33.48 -11.71
C ALA A 53 18.84 -32.09 -11.29
N PHE A 54 19.18 -31.27 -12.29
CA PHE A 54 19.41 -29.84 -12.09
C PHE A 54 18.09 -29.08 -12.17
N MET A 55 17.94 -28.09 -11.28
CA MET A 55 16.87 -27.11 -11.32
C MET A 55 17.47 -25.70 -11.25
N ASP A 56 16.96 -24.78 -12.07
CA ASP A 56 17.31 -23.37 -11.95
C ASP A 56 16.75 -22.81 -10.64
N MET A 57 17.52 -21.92 -10.00
CA MET A 57 17.04 -21.11 -8.88
C MET A 57 16.66 -19.72 -9.38
N THR A 58 15.59 -19.17 -8.83
CA THR A 58 15.07 -17.84 -9.19
C THR A 58 15.11 -16.92 -7.98
N LEU A 59 15.39 -15.64 -8.18
CA LEU A 59 15.36 -14.66 -7.08
C LEU A 59 13.96 -14.65 -6.43
N VAL A 60 13.91 -14.76 -5.10
CA VAL A 60 12.66 -14.66 -4.34
C VAL A 60 12.07 -13.27 -4.54
N SER A 61 10.79 -13.20 -4.87
CA SER A 61 10.09 -11.92 -5.04
C SER A 61 10.24 -11.03 -3.80
N GLY A 62 10.75 -9.81 -3.98
CA GLY A 62 10.97 -8.85 -2.89
C GLY A 62 12.29 -9.05 -2.12
N SER A 63 13.08 -10.08 -2.45
CA SER A 63 14.45 -10.25 -1.96
C SER A 63 15.45 -9.68 -2.97
N THR A 64 16.62 -9.25 -2.46
CA THR A 64 17.76 -8.79 -3.27
C THR A 64 18.84 -9.85 -3.43
N ASP A 65 18.81 -10.91 -2.62
CA ASP A 65 19.92 -11.86 -2.48
C ASP A 65 19.48 -13.30 -2.21
N THR A 66 18.20 -13.57 -1.98
CA THR A 66 17.71 -14.91 -1.69
C THR A 66 17.10 -15.53 -2.94
N TYR A 67 17.55 -16.73 -3.30
CA TYR A 67 17.06 -17.47 -4.45
C TYR A 67 16.25 -18.69 -4.00
N GLU A 68 15.16 -19.01 -4.68
CA GLU A 68 14.32 -20.18 -4.42
C GLU A 68 14.39 -21.21 -5.54
N VAL A 69 14.10 -22.45 -5.18
CA VAL A 69 13.91 -23.55 -6.12
C VAL A 69 12.89 -24.52 -5.56
N THR A 70 12.11 -25.12 -6.45
CA THR A 70 11.16 -26.18 -6.12
C THR A 70 11.73 -27.51 -6.62
N SER A 71 11.76 -28.52 -5.75
CA SER A 71 12.24 -29.85 -6.12
C SER A 71 11.41 -30.44 -7.26
N PRO A 72 12.04 -31.14 -8.22
CA PRO A 72 11.34 -31.82 -9.29
C PRO A 72 10.66 -33.10 -8.80
N LEU A 73 9.86 -33.73 -9.67
CA LEU A 73 9.29 -35.06 -9.41
C LEU A 73 10.40 -36.05 -9.01
N GLY A 74 10.24 -36.67 -7.84
CA GLY A 74 11.18 -37.63 -7.27
C GLY A 74 11.29 -37.53 -5.75
N ASN A 75 12.04 -38.47 -5.16
CA ASN A 75 12.43 -38.45 -3.75
C ASN A 75 13.95 -38.38 -3.69
N TYR A 76 14.50 -37.20 -3.41
CA TYR A 76 15.93 -36.97 -3.30
C TYR A 76 16.36 -36.91 -1.83
N THR A 77 17.64 -37.13 -1.54
CA THR A 77 18.16 -37.06 -0.15
C THR A 77 19.25 -36.01 0.00
N ASN A 78 19.83 -35.58 -1.13
CA ASN A 78 21.00 -34.75 -1.17
C ASN A 78 20.87 -33.66 -2.22
N VAL A 79 21.58 -32.56 -1.97
CA VAL A 79 21.63 -31.41 -2.86
C VAL A 79 23.04 -30.85 -2.99
N ILE A 80 23.32 -30.23 -4.13
CA ILE A 80 24.55 -29.44 -4.36
C ILE A 80 24.12 -28.10 -4.95
N PHE A 81 24.37 -27.01 -4.22
CA PHE A 81 24.13 -25.65 -4.73
C PHE A 81 25.28 -25.27 -5.66
N CYS A 82 24.93 -24.77 -6.84
CA CYS A 82 25.87 -24.46 -7.91
C CYS A 82 25.73 -23.01 -8.35
N ARG A 83 26.86 -22.30 -8.35
CA ARG A 83 27.02 -21.06 -9.11
C ARG A 83 27.41 -21.42 -10.53
N MET A 84 26.62 -20.96 -11.49
CA MET A 84 26.71 -21.39 -12.88
C MET A 84 27.18 -20.25 -13.78
N ASP A 85 27.81 -20.60 -14.91
CA ASP A 85 28.19 -19.66 -15.95
C ASP A 85 26.95 -18.97 -16.56
N GLY A 86 26.82 -17.69 -16.23
CA GLY A 86 25.74 -16.79 -16.66
C GLY A 86 25.66 -16.55 -18.17
N SER A 87 26.72 -16.84 -18.93
CA SER A 87 26.71 -16.72 -20.39
C SER A 87 25.96 -17.88 -21.08
N THR A 88 25.57 -18.89 -20.32
CA THR A 88 24.89 -20.10 -20.79
C THR A 88 23.54 -20.29 -20.11
N THR A 89 22.61 -21.00 -20.75
CA THR A 89 21.32 -21.38 -20.14
C THR A 89 21.26 -22.85 -19.74
N ALA A 90 22.26 -23.65 -20.12
CA ALA A 90 22.25 -25.10 -19.88
C ALA A 90 22.80 -25.45 -18.49
N ASN A 91 22.03 -26.20 -17.71
CA ASN A 91 22.50 -26.79 -16.45
C ASN A 91 23.29 -28.08 -16.69
N THR A 92 24.62 -27.95 -16.76
CA THR A 92 25.54 -29.09 -16.86
C THR A 92 26.73 -28.87 -15.96
N TRP A 93 27.38 -29.94 -15.51
CA TRP A 93 28.60 -29.86 -14.70
C TRP A 93 29.73 -29.05 -15.36
N GLY A 94 29.79 -29.03 -16.69
CA GLY A 94 30.77 -28.23 -17.43
C GLY A 94 30.56 -26.71 -17.32
N ASN A 95 29.36 -26.28 -16.90
CA ASN A 95 29.00 -24.87 -16.73
C ASN A 95 28.98 -24.45 -15.26
N VAL A 96 29.41 -25.32 -14.33
CA VAL A 96 29.50 -25.00 -12.90
C VAL A 96 30.80 -24.22 -12.65
N LEU A 97 30.68 -22.97 -12.22
CA LEU A 97 31.82 -22.13 -11.85
C LEU A 97 32.27 -22.39 -10.41
N ASN A 98 31.33 -22.65 -9.51
CA ASN A 98 31.58 -23.04 -8.12
C ASN A 98 30.39 -23.83 -7.56
N GLN A 99 30.62 -24.62 -6.51
CA GLN A 99 29.57 -25.40 -5.87
C GLN A 99 29.87 -25.65 -4.39
N THR A 100 28.85 -26.08 -3.65
CA THR A 100 28.98 -26.65 -2.31
C THR A 100 29.57 -28.06 -2.37
N GLU A 101 29.87 -28.61 -1.19
CA GLU A 101 29.99 -30.05 -1.02
C GLU A 101 28.62 -30.74 -1.17
N ASP A 102 28.64 -32.07 -1.14
CA ASP A 102 27.48 -32.94 -1.09
C ASP A 102 26.71 -32.72 0.22
N LEU A 103 25.60 -31.98 0.16
CA LEU A 103 24.79 -31.67 1.34
C LEU A 103 23.71 -32.73 1.52
N THR A 104 23.56 -33.22 2.74
CA THR A 104 22.41 -34.05 3.15
C THR A 104 21.32 -33.16 3.71
N TYR A 105 20.09 -33.32 3.22
CA TYR A 105 18.93 -32.60 3.73
C TYR A 105 18.38 -33.28 4.99
N ASP A 106 18.21 -32.51 6.06
CA ASP A 106 17.75 -33.01 7.37
C ASP A 106 16.24 -32.83 7.61
N GLY A 107 15.53 -32.18 6.68
CA GLY A 107 14.09 -31.92 6.78
C GLY A 107 13.69 -30.81 7.74
N SER A 108 14.64 -30.18 8.45
CA SER A 108 14.36 -29.20 9.49
C SER A 108 14.60 -27.75 9.05
N ASN A 109 15.53 -27.55 8.12
CA ASN A 109 15.92 -26.26 7.58
C ASN A 109 15.68 -26.22 6.07
N ASN A 110 15.48 -25.04 5.48
CA ASN A 110 15.14 -24.92 4.07
C ASN A 110 15.95 -23.86 3.31
N ILE A 111 16.78 -23.06 3.97
CA ILE A 111 17.76 -22.18 3.31
C ILE A 111 19.19 -22.64 3.62
N TYR A 112 20.06 -22.55 2.62
CA TYR A 112 21.51 -22.70 2.80
C TYR A 112 22.19 -21.35 2.60
N ASN A 113 22.93 -20.88 3.61
CA ASN A 113 23.66 -19.61 3.56
C ASN A 113 25.13 -19.90 3.26
N ILE A 114 25.65 -19.37 2.15
CA ILE A 114 27.08 -19.48 1.83
C ILE A 114 27.85 -18.51 2.72
N THR A 115 28.68 -19.05 3.61
CA THR A 115 29.43 -18.26 4.61
C THR A 115 30.92 -18.16 4.28
N GLY A 116 31.39 -18.84 3.23
CA GLY A 116 32.77 -18.74 2.79
C GLY A 116 33.21 -19.89 1.88
N PHE A 117 34.51 -20.16 1.90
CA PHE A 117 35.14 -21.16 1.04
C PHE A 117 36.15 -22.02 1.79
N GLN A 118 36.25 -23.30 1.43
CA GLN A 118 37.30 -24.21 1.90
C GLN A 118 37.92 -24.98 0.74
N MET A 119 39.19 -25.37 0.85
CA MET A 119 39.79 -26.31 -0.11
C MET A 119 39.40 -27.73 0.30
N ASP A 120 38.88 -28.52 -0.63
CA ASP A 120 38.67 -29.94 -0.40
C ASP A 120 39.99 -30.73 -0.39
N GLY A 121 39.93 -32.01 -0.04
CA GLY A 121 41.10 -32.90 0.05
C GLY A 121 41.87 -33.09 -1.26
N TRP A 122 41.34 -32.59 -2.38
CA TRP A 122 41.95 -32.61 -3.71
C TRP A 122 42.44 -31.23 -4.17
N GLY A 123 42.37 -30.22 -3.29
CA GLY A 123 42.81 -28.85 -3.56
C GLY A 123 41.84 -28.03 -4.41
N ILE A 124 40.58 -28.45 -4.53
CA ILE A 124 39.53 -27.72 -5.23
C ILE A 124 38.83 -26.80 -4.22
N LYS A 125 38.68 -25.52 -4.57
CA LYS A 125 37.95 -24.55 -3.75
C LYS A 125 36.45 -24.86 -3.80
N ARG A 126 35.88 -25.24 -2.66
CA ARG A 126 34.45 -25.48 -2.45
C ARG A 126 33.85 -24.39 -1.59
N SER A 127 32.55 -24.22 -1.76
CA SER A 127 31.76 -23.27 -0.99
C SER A 127 31.25 -23.94 0.27
N ILE A 128 31.33 -23.24 1.39
CA ILE A 128 30.83 -23.71 2.68
C ILE A 128 29.72 -22.81 3.17
N GLY A 129 28.91 -23.35 4.06
CA GLY A 129 27.73 -22.67 4.54
C GLY A 129 27.01 -23.40 5.66
N THR A 130 25.92 -22.80 6.11
CA THR A 130 25.08 -23.33 7.17
C THR A 130 23.62 -23.39 6.73
N TRP A 131 22.95 -24.48 7.13
CA TRP A 131 21.50 -24.59 7.02
C TRP A 131 20.82 -23.73 8.08
N SER A 132 19.76 -23.02 7.69
CA SER A 132 18.84 -22.34 8.62
C SER A 132 17.40 -22.41 8.09
N SER A 133 16.46 -21.92 8.89
CA SER A 133 15.07 -21.77 8.46
C SER A 133 14.88 -20.43 7.77
N TYR A 134 14.13 -20.43 6.67
CA TYR A 134 13.68 -19.27 5.93
C TYR A 134 12.20 -19.43 5.61
N THR A 135 11.41 -18.48 6.03
CA THR A 135 10.03 -18.36 5.60
C THR A 135 10.02 -17.30 4.52
N PRO A 136 9.79 -17.64 3.23
CA PRO A 136 9.64 -16.61 2.21
C PRO A 136 8.53 -15.67 2.65
N LEU A 137 8.78 -14.38 2.50
CA LEU A 137 7.78 -13.37 2.73
C LEU A 137 6.60 -13.70 1.82
N SER A 138 5.42 -13.86 2.40
CA SER A 138 4.21 -14.06 1.61
C SER A 138 3.90 -12.77 0.86
N VAL A 139 4.50 -12.59 -0.32
CA VAL A 139 3.94 -11.66 -1.31
C VAL A 139 2.61 -12.27 -1.72
N SER A 140 1.53 -11.68 -1.22
CA SER A 140 0.21 -12.10 -1.67
C SER A 140 0.16 -11.91 -3.19
N SER A 141 -0.32 -12.93 -3.89
CA SER A 141 -0.69 -12.81 -5.31
C SER A 141 -1.89 -11.88 -5.51
N ASP A 142 -2.49 -11.40 -4.41
CA ASP A 142 -3.56 -10.43 -4.42
C ASP A 142 -3.01 -9.01 -4.65
N PRO A 143 -3.23 -8.40 -5.82
CA PRO A 143 -2.79 -7.02 -6.11
C PRO A 143 -3.42 -6.00 -5.15
N CYS A 144 -4.44 -6.40 -4.40
CA CYS A 144 -5.17 -5.56 -3.45
C CYS A 144 -4.48 -5.40 -2.11
N VAL A 145 -3.45 -6.20 -1.82
CA VAL A 145 -2.85 -6.23 -0.48
C VAL A 145 -1.36 -6.01 -0.55
N ILE A 146 -0.96 -4.81 -0.14
CA ILE A 146 0.44 -4.49 0.14
C ILE A 146 0.76 -4.95 1.55
N TYR A 147 1.90 -5.62 1.73
CA TYR A 147 2.44 -6.02 3.02
C TYR A 147 3.81 -5.38 3.23
N THR A 148 4.12 -5.02 4.48
CA THR A 148 5.50 -4.72 4.85
C THR A 148 6.34 -5.98 4.77
N ILE A 149 7.53 -5.86 4.20
CA ILE A 149 8.54 -6.90 4.26
C ILE A 149 9.25 -6.81 5.62
N ASP A 150 9.37 -7.94 6.32
CA ASP A 150 10.05 -8.03 7.63
C ASP A 150 9.63 -6.93 8.63
N PRO A 151 8.34 -6.87 8.99
CA PRO A 151 7.77 -5.79 9.81
C PRO A 151 8.40 -5.67 11.21
N GLY A 152 8.79 -6.80 11.79
CA GLY A 152 9.40 -6.90 13.13
C GLY A 152 10.93 -7.06 13.12
N PHE A 153 11.58 -6.90 11.96
CA PHE A 153 13.04 -7.01 11.84
C PHE A 153 13.61 -8.35 12.34
N GLU A 154 12.88 -9.44 12.13
CA GLU A 154 13.33 -10.75 12.60
C GLU A 154 14.48 -11.29 11.74
N LEU A 155 14.63 -10.75 10.52
CA LEU A 155 15.67 -11.09 9.58
C LEU A 155 16.73 -9.97 9.45
N PRO A 156 17.99 -10.33 9.17
CA PRO A 156 18.52 -11.68 9.04
C PRO A 156 18.74 -12.33 10.42
N VAL A 157 18.48 -13.63 10.54
CA VAL A 157 18.49 -14.35 11.83
C VAL A 157 19.85 -14.22 12.53
N GLY A 158 19.83 -13.80 13.79
CA GLY A 158 21.02 -13.73 14.65
C GLY A 158 21.91 -12.50 14.44
N ALA A 159 21.60 -11.63 13.47
CA ALA A 159 22.33 -10.38 13.28
C ALA A 159 22.06 -9.37 14.41
N SER A 160 23.10 -8.62 14.78
CA SER A 160 23.09 -7.60 15.85
C SER A 160 24.20 -6.57 15.60
N GLY A 161 23.98 -5.32 15.98
CA GLY A 161 24.84 -4.18 15.68
C GLY A 161 24.60 -3.59 14.28
N ALA A 162 25.53 -2.74 13.81
CA ALA A 162 25.49 -2.16 12.48
C ALA A 162 25.70 -3.22 11.39
N ILE A 163 24.63 -3.54 10.64
CA ILE A 163 24.67 -4.49 9.52
C ILE A 163 24.34 -3.79 8.20
N ALA A 164 24.81 -4.35 7.08
CA ALA A 164 24.55 -3.77 5.76
C ALA A 164 23.06 -3.89 5.41
N GLN A 165 22.46 -2.83 4.87
CA GLN A 165 21.06 -2.85 4.45
C GLN A 165 20.75 -3.94 3.41
N SER A 166 21.75 -4.36 2.63
CA SER A 166 21.60 -5.46 1.66
C SER A 166 21.24 -6.78 2.31
N THR A 167 21.54 -6.98 3.59
CA THR A 167 21.22 -8.19 4.33
C THR A 167 19.89 -8.09 5.08
N VAL A 168 19.23 -6.92 5.06
CA VAL A 168 17.98 -6.67 5.78
C VAL A 168 16.83 -6.69 4.78
N PRO A 169 16.00 -7.73 4.74
CA PRO A 169 14.94 -7.85 3.74
C PRO A 169 14.01 -6.63 3.75
N GLY A 170 13.77 -6.06 2.56
CA GLY A 170 12.82 -4.97 2.34
C GLY A 170 13.25 -3.59 2.85
N TRP A 171 14.16 -3.50 3.80
CA TRP A 171 14.52 -2.24 4.46
C TRP A 171 15.79 -1.61 3.90
N GLN A 172 15.69 -0.32 3.61
CA GLN A 172 16.81 0.49 3.16
C GLN A 172 17.01 1.70 4.06
N THR A 173 18.23 2.23 4.07
CA THR A 173 18.62 3.38 4.87
C THR A 173 19.15 4.52 4.00
N THR A 174 18.94 5.75 4.45
CA THR A 174 19.59 6.93 3.86
C THR A 174 20.99 7.16 4.42
N ALA A 175 21.50 6.26 5.26
CA ALA A 175 22.86 6.35 5.81
C ALA A 175 23.88 6.20 4.66
N SER A 176 24.87 7.09 4.61
CA SER A 176 25.89 7.08 3.54
C SER A 176 26.75 5.80 3.49
N ASN A 177 26.85 5.08 4.61
CA ASN A 177 27.54 3.80 4.71
C ASN A 177 26.60 2.59 4.47
N GLY A 178 25.31 2.83 4.23
CA GLY A 178 24.33 1.78 3.97
C GLY A 178 24.07 0.84 5.15
N THR A 179 24.35 1.23 6.40
CA THR A 179 24.16 0.35 7.56
C THR A 179 22.89 0.64 8.35
N ILE A 180 22.26 -0.41 8.87
CA ILE A 180 21.13 -0.36 9.79
C ILE A 180 21.58 -0.95 11.13
N GLU A 181 21.32 -0.26 12.23
CA GLU A 181 21.70 -0.71 13.58
C GLU A 181 20.62 -1.64 14.13
N PHE A 182 20.96 -2.92 14.31
CA PHE A 182 20.07 -3.97 14.79
C PHE A 182 20.29 -4.29 16.26
N TRP A 183 19.20 -4.54 16.98
CA TRP A 183 19.21 -5.00 18.35
C TRP A 183 18.39 -6.29 18.48
N ARG A 184 18.84 -7.16 19.38
CA ARG A 184 18.20 -8.45 19.66
C ARG A 184 17.80 -8.53 21.13
N VAL A 185 16.88 -9.44 21.46
CA VAL A 185 16.58 -9.80 22.85
C VAL A 185 17.86 -10.09 23.65
N GLY A 186 17.93 -9.61 24.90
CA GLY A 186 19.13 -9.74 25.73
C GLY A 186 20.29 -8.78 25.39
N ASN A 187 20.02 -7.72 24.64
CA ASN A 187 21.02 -6.69 24.33
C ASN A 187 21.52 -5.93 25.57
N SER A 188 22.67 -5.28 25.39
CA SER A 188 23.33 -4.47 26.44
C SER A 188 22.57 -3.21 26.87
N LEU A 189 21.51 -2.81 26.14
CA LEU A 189 20.68 -1.67 26.49
C LEU A 189 19.56 -2.05 27.48
N GLY A 190 19.29 -3.35 27.66
CA GLY A 190 18.19 -3.83 28.50
C GLY A 190 16.81 -3.48 27.95
N VAL A 191 16.69 -3.32 26.63
CA VAL A 191 15.42 -3.03 25.94
C VAL A 191 14.94 -4.29 25.26
N ASP A 192 13.75 -4.76 25.63
CA ASP A 192 13.10 -5.86 24.91
C ASP A 192 12.42 -5.33 23.63
N PRO A 193 12.42 -6.12 22.53
CA PRO A 193 11.61 -5.85 21.33
C PRO A 193 10.14 -5.62 21.67
N TYR A 194 9.42 -4.87 20.83
CA TYR A 194 7.97 -4.74 20.95
C TYR A 194 7.28 -6.06 20.56
N GLU A 195 7.78 -6.70 19.49
CA GLU A 195 7.39 -8.04 19.09
C GLU A 195 8.61 -8.89 18.73
N GLY A 196 8.43 -10.21 18.71
CA GLY A 196 9.48 -11.12 18.27
C GLY A 196 10.78 -11.05 19.09
N SER A 197 11.92 -10.99 18.39
CA SER A 197 13.27 -11.11 18.94
C SER A 197 14.22 -9.99 18.53
N ALA A 198 13.79 -9.06 17.66
CA ALA A 198 14.61 -7.95 17.17
C ALA A 198 13.88 -6.62 17.04
N PHE A 199 14.66 -5.55 16.93
CA PHE A 199 14.21 -4.21 16.57
C PHE A 199 15.40 -3.42 16.02
N ILE A 200 15.16 -2.26 15.42
CA ILE A 200 16.24 -1.41 14.88
C ILE A 200 16.36 -0.09 15.62
N GLU A 201 17.52 0.54 15.52
CA GLU A 201 17.76 1.90 15.98
C GLU A 201 17.88 2.89 14.81
N LEU A 202 17.08 3.96 14.86
CA LEU A 202 17.21 5.11 13.97
C LEU A 202 18.33 6.04 14.44
N MET A 203 19.51 5.94 13.82
CA MET A 203 20.72 6.69 14.18
C MET A 203 21.09 7.75 13.12
N GLY A 204 20.50 8.94 13.13
CA GLY A 204 20.95 10.01 12.22
C GLY A 204 20.39 9.91 10.78
N ALA A 205 20.24 8.69 10.27
CA ALA A 205 19.69 8.38 8.96
C ALA A 205 18.19 8.05 9.01
N GLY A 206 17.54 8.09 7.84
CA GLY A 206 16.19 7.60 7.68
C GLY A 206 16.16 6.14 7.26
N LEU A 207 15.11 5.43 7.66
CA LEU A 207 14.80 4.05 7.27
C LEU A 207 13.57 4.06 6.38
N TYR A 208 13.53 3.26 5.32
CA TYR A 208 12.39 3.23 4.42
C TYR A 208 12.18 1.89 3.71
N GLN A 209 10.94 1.70 3.24
CA GLN A 209 10.60 0.76 2.17
C GLN A 209 9.89 1.52 1.03
N ASP A 210 10.02 0.99 -0.17
CA ASP A 210 9.32 1.47 -1.38
C ASP A 210 8.26 0.44 -1.80
N TYR A 211 7.06 0.92 -2.10
CA TYR A 211 5.94 0.09 -2.53
C TYR A 211 5.49 0.47 -3.94
N ASN A 212 5.20 -0.52 -4.77
CA ASN A 212 4.58 -0.29 -6.07
C ASN A 212 3.13 0.15 -5.86
N THR A 213 2.75 1.29 -6.44
CA THR A 213 1.43 1.93 -6.25
C THR A 213 0.86 2.42 -7.59
N PRO A 214 0.74 1.55 -8.62
CA PRO A 214 0.29 1.97 -9.94
C PRO A 214 -1.16 2.46 -9.95
N ASP A 215 -1.97 1.99 -9.00
CA ASP A 215 -3.35 2.40 -8.82
C ASP A 215 -3.49 3.37 -7.64
N PRO A 216 -4.53 4.23 -7.62
CA PRO A 216 -4.85 5.03 -6.46
C PRO A 216 -5.11 4.12 -5.25
N VAL A 217 -4.23 4.19 -4.25
CA VAL A 217 -4.31 3.35 -3.05
C VAL A 217 -4.26 4.20 -1.78
N VAL A 218 -4.91 3.71 -0.74
CA VAL A 218 -4.79 4.23 0.62
C VAL A 218 -4.03 3.21 1.45
N PHE A 219 -2.93 3.66 2.04
CA PHE A 219 -2.20 2.89 3.04
C PHE A 219 -2.77 3.16 4.43
N ASN A 220 -2.91 2.11 5.22
CA ASN A 220 -2.95 2.18 6.67
C ASN A 220 -1.58 1.72 7.18
N LEU A 221 -0.99 2.52 8.06
CA LEU A 221 0.28 2.21 8.69
C LEU A 221 0.09 2.01 10.20
N SER A 222 0.86 1.10 10.76
CA SER A 222 1.05 0.92 12.20
C SER A 222 2.52 0.65 12.49
N PHE A 223 3.08 1.19 13.57
CA PHE A 223 4.44 0.87 14.00
C PHE A 223 4.62 1.11 15.49
N ALA A 224 5.53 0.37 16.11
CA ALA A 224 5.97 0.62 17.47
C ALA A 224 7.19 1.56 17.44
N TYR A 225 7.16 2.58 18.29
CA TYR A 225 8.28 3.50 18.51
C TYR A 225 8.61 3.59 20.00
N ARG A 226 9.90 3.66 20.30
CA ARG A 226 10.40 3.90 21.66
C ARG A 226 11.56 4.87 21.59
N GLY A 227 11.62 5.82 22.52
CA GLY A 227 12.77 6.70 22.59
C GLY A 227 14.04 6.01 23.07
N LYS A 228 15.20 6.40 22.54
CA LYS A 228 16.47 5.86 23.05
C LYS A 228 16.85 6.46 24.40
N ALA A 229 16.65 7.78 24.56
CA ALA A 229 16.96 8.51 25.78
C ALA A 229 16.08 9.77 25.88
N GLY A 230 15.53 10.03 27.06
CA GLY A 230 14.52 11.08 27.23
C GLY A 230 13.27 10.82 26.38
N THR A 231 12.57 11.91 26.02
CA THR A 231 11.50 11.89 25.02
C THR A 231 12.08 12.23 23.66
N THR A 232 11.83 11.38 22.67
CA THR A 232 12.36 11.53 21.32
C THR A 232 11.22 11.54 20.31
N ILE A 233 11.54 11.94 19.08
CA ILE A 233 10.55 12.15 18.03
C ILE A 233 10.97 11.37 16.78
N CYS A 234 10.06 10.54 16.28
CA CYS A 234 10.11 9.94 14.97
C CYS A 234 9.10 10.64 14.04
N LYS A 235 9.57 11.08 12.89
CA LYS A 235 8.80 11.62 11.78
C LYS A 235 8.61 10.53 10.75
N VAL A 236 7.36 10.33 10.33
CA VAL A 236 7.03 9.48 9.18
C VAL A 236 6.61 10.37 8.03
N SER A 237 7.21 10.16 6.87
CA SER A 237 6.88 10.87 5.63
C SER A 237 6.61 9.91 4.50
N ALA A 238 5.75 10.28 3.56
CA ALA A 238 5.45 9.48 2.38
C ALA A 238 5.43 10.32 1.10
N GLY A 239 5.80 9.71 -0.03
CA GLY A 239 5.83 10.38 -1.34
C GLY A 239 6.54 9.54 -2.41
N PRO A 240 6.73 10.08 -3.63
CA PRO A 240 7.43 9.38 -4.69
C PRO A 240 8.90 9.16 -4.33
N VAL A 241 9.52 8.13 -4.93
CA VAL A 241 10.97 7.90 -4.79
C VAL A 241 11.73 9.16 -5.25
N GLY A 242 12.65 9.65 -4.41
CA GLY A 242 13.36 10.93 -4.63
C GLY A 242 12.63 12.20 -4.14
N GLY A 243 11.37 12.09 -3.72
CA GLY A 243 10.56 13.19 -3.20
C GLY A 243 9.82 14.01 -4.28
N PRO A 244 9.01 15.00 -3.88
CA PRO A 244 8.90 15.56 -2.53
C PRO A 244 8.13 14.66 -1.55
N TYR A 245 8.54 14.64 -0.28
CA TYR A 245 7.87 13.86 0.77
C TYR A 245 6.89 14.72 1.58
N LYS A 246 5.69 14.20 1.80
CA LYS A 246 4.70 14.75 2.75
C LYS A 246 4.93 14.12 4.12
N GLN A 247 5.09 14.92 5.17
CA GLN A 247 5.05 14.41 6.53
C GLN A 247 3.62 13.97 6.86
N ILE A 248 3.46 12.69 7.21
CA ILE A 248 2.15 12.08 7.50
C ILE A 248 1.92 11.89 9.00
N MET A 249 2.99 11.78 9.79
CA MET A 249 2.89 11.55 11.23
C MET A 249 4.13 12.05 11.98
N THR A 250 3.92 12.37 13.26
CA THR A 250 4.96 12.54 14.27
C THR A 250 4.64 11.62 15.44
N ALA A 251 5.50 10.64 15.73
CA ALA A 251 5.47 9.80 16.91
C ALA A 251 6.42 10.36 17.97
N THR A 252 5.94 10.55 19.21
CA THR A 252 6.71 11.14 20.31
C THR A 252 6.56 10.30 21.56
N ASP A 253 7.63 9.58 21.93
CA ASP A 253 7.61 8.65 23.06
C ASP A 253 8.82 8.83 23.97
N SER A 254 8.68 8.39 25.22
CA SER A 254 9.79 8.32 26.18
C SER A 254 10.66 7.09 25.91
N HIS A 255 11.74 6.98 26.68
CA HIS A 255 12.60 5.80 26.68
C HIS A 255 12.16 4.70 27.66
N THR A 256 10.99 4.82 28.29
CA THR A 256 10.53 3.85 29.31
C THR A 256 9.74 2.71 28.71
N ASP A 257 8.94 2.99 27.68
CA ASP A 257 7.99 2.07 27.08
C ASP A 257 7.88 2.27 25.57
N TRP A 258 7.36 1.26 24.88
CA TRP A 258 7.00 1.35 23.47
C TRP A 258 5.61 1.99 23.30
N GLY A 259 5.49 2.92 22.37
CA GLY A 259 4.23 3.48 21.88
C GLY A 259 3.84 2.89 20.53
N LEU A 260 2.58 2.46 20.37
CA LEU A 260 2.03 2.03 19.09
C LEU A 260 1.37 3.23 18.39
N HIS A 261 1.79 3.49 17.15
CA HIS A 261 1.30 4.61 16.36
C HIS A 261 0.62 4.11 15.09
N GLN A 262 -0.52 4.71 14.76
CA GLN A 262 -1.34 4.30 13.62
C GLN A 262 -1.79 5.51 12.81
N GLY A 263 -1.86 5.34 11.50
CA GLY A 263 -2.28 6.41 10.60
C GLY A 263 -2.60 5.90 9.21
N SER A 264 -2.83 6.83 8.30
CA SER A 264 -3.10 6.51 6.90
C SER A 264 -2.43 7.49 5.94
N TYR A 265 -2.27 7.06 4.69
CA TYR A 265 -1.74 7.86 3.60
C TYR A 265 -2.42 7.50 2.28
N THR A 266 -3.12 8.47 1.68
CA THR A 266 -3.64 8.35 0.32
C THR A 266 -2.55 8.71 -0.68
N VAL A 267 -2.22 7.79 -1.58
CA VAL A 267 -1.25 8.00 -2.64
C VAL A 267 -1.81 8.98 -3.67
N PRO A 268 -1.08 10.07 -4.00
CA PRO A 268 -1.48 10.99 -5.06
C PRO A 268 -1.64 10.29 -6.42
N VAL A 269 -2.62 10.72 -7.20
CA VAL A 269 -2.85 10.20 -8.56
C VAL A 269 -1.58 10.33 -9.41
N GLY A 270 -1.21 9.23 -10.08
CA GLY A 270 -0.04 9.16 -10.96
C GLY A 270 1.28 8.79 -10.26
N GLN A 271 1.30 8.66 -8.92
CA GLN A 271 2.47 8.18 -8.19
C GLN A 271 2.56 6.65 -8.26
N THR A 272 3.39 6.12 -9.16
CA THR A 272 3.52 4.68 -9.40
C THR A 272 4.35 3.93 -8.35
N THR A 273 5.11 4.66 -7.52
CA THR A 273 5.90 4.07 -6.43
C THR A 273 5.89 5.01 -5.24
N THR A 274 5.60 4.47 -4.06
CA THR A 274 5.49 5.23 -2.81
C THR A 274 6.55 4.78 -1.82
N ARG A 275 7.38 5.73 -1.37
CA ARG A 275 8.30 5.55 -0.25
C ARG A 275 7.64 5.92 1.06
N PHE A 276 7.77 5.08 2.08
CA PHE A 276 7.52 5.47 3.47
C PHE A 276 8.84 5.60 4.21
N LEU A 277 9.14 6.81 4.68
CA LEU A 277 10.41 7.21 5.26
C LEU A 277 10.24 7.58 6.73
N PHE A 278 10.93 6.84 7.60
CA PHE A 278 11.05 7.10 9.02
C PHE A 278 12.33 7.89 9.29
N GLN A 279 12.24 9.00 10.01
CA GLN A 279 13.38 9.85 10.37
C GLN A 279 13.24 10.31 11.81
N HIS A 280 14.32 10.36 12.56
CA HIS A 280 14.30 10.98 13.88
C HIS A 280 14.53 12.51 13.75
N ILE A 281 13.97 13.30 14.67
CA ILE A 281 14.14 14.77 14.71
C ILE A 281 15.15 15.21 15.79
N SER A 282 15.49 14.36 16.76
CA SER A 282 16.36 14.71 17.90
C SER A 282 17.42 13.65 18.22
N VAL A 283 17.29 12.96 19.35
CA VAL A 283 18.06 11.76 19.67
C VAL A 283 17.34 10.60 19.01
N GLY A 284 18.10 9.62 18.49
CA GLY A 284 17.55 8.43 17.85
C GLY A 284 16.51 7.71 18.71
N GLY A 285 15.82 6.75 18.11
CA GLY A 285 14.89 5.89 18.83
C GLY A 285 14.85 4.51 18.19
N PHE A 286 14.05 3.65 18.76
CA PHE A 286 13.87 2.28 18.30
C PHE A 286 12.58 2.15 17.51
N LEU A 287 12.62 1.37 16.44
CA LEU A 287 11.45 1.00 15.65
C LEU A 287 11.29 -0.51 15.63
N ASP A 288 10.03 -0.92 15.66
CA ASP A 288 9.62 -2.32 15.58
C ASP A 288 8.17 -2.40 15.05
N ALA A 289 7.70 -3.59 14.69
CA ALA A 289 6.33 -3.90 14.27
C ALA A 289 5.77 -2.96 13.18
N ILE A 290 6.58 -2.58 12.20
CA ILE A 290 6.18 -1.65 11.14
C ILE A 290 5.33 -2.38 10.11
N THR A 291 4.04 -2.06 10.08
CA THR A 291 3.08 -2.65 9.14
C THR A 291 2.47 -1.57 8.25
N PHE A 292 2.43 -1.87 6.96
CA PHE A 292 1.73 -1.16 5.91
C PHE A 292 0.75 -2.14 5.31
N THR A 293 -0.52 -1.78 5.36
CA THR A 293 -1.57 -2.46 4.60
C THR A 293 -2.13 -1.44 3.63
N ALA A 294 -2.40 -1.83 2.39
CA ALA A 294 -3.02 -0.94 1.43
C ALA A 294 -4.33 -1.52 0.94
N THR A 295 -5.24 -0.62 0.58
CA THR A 295 -6.44 -0.94 -0.20
C THR A 295 -6.56 0.07 -1.32
N ILE A 296 -7.34 -0.25 -2.35
CA ILE A 296 -7.62 0.72 -3.40
C ILE A 296 -8.42 1.88 -2.82
N ALA A 297 -8.07 3.10 -3.22
CA ALA A 297 -8.75 4.29 -2.76
C ALA A 297 -10.24 4.24 -3.15
N PRO A 298 -11.16 4.79 -2.33
CA PRO A 298 -12.55 4.93 -2.73
C PRO A 298 -12.68 5.77 -4.01
N PRO A 299 -13.78 5.63 -4.79
CA PRO A 299 -14.04 6.52 -5.91
C PRO A 299 -14.16 7.97 -5.43
N SER A 300 -13.89 8.92 -6.32
CA SER A 300 -14.04 10.35 -6.04
C SER A 300 -15.52 10.72 -6.05
N VAL A 301 -15.96 11.38 -4.99
CA VAL A 301 -17.34 11.87 -4.80
C VAL A 301 -17.30 13.35 -4.40
N PRO A 302 -18.40 14.11 -4.56
CA PRO A 302 -18.49 15.48 -4.05
C PRO A 302 -18.30 15.55 -2.53
N GLU A 303 -17.57 16.58 -2.06
CA GLU A 303 -17.44 16.85 -0.62
C GLU A 303 -18.73 17.44 -0.04
N ASP A 304 -19.41 18.30 -0.79
CA ASP A 304 -20.69 18.90 -0.42
C ASP A 304 -21.87 18.03 -0.87
N PRO A 305 -23.02 18.08 -0.15
CA PRO A 305 -24.22 17.39 -0.57
C PRO A 305 -24.68 17.83 -1.96
N ILE A 306 -25.13 16.86 -2.76
CA ILE A 306 -25.78 17.14 -4.05
C ILE A 306 -27.20 17.61 -3.74
N GLU A 307 -27.50 18.87 -4.06
CA GLU A 307 -28.82 19.45 -3.80
C GLU A 307 -29.73 19.38 -5.03
N TYR A 308 -30.99 19.00 -4.80
CA TYR A 308 -32.07 19.05 -5.77
C TYR A 308 -33.28 19.76 -5.19
N CYS A 309 -34.11 20.31 -6.06
CA CYS A 309 -35.41 20.83 -5.71
C CYS A 309 -36.51 19.77 -5.88
N VAL A 310 -37.60 19.88 -5.11
CA VAL A 310 -38.77 19.01 -5.31
C VAL A 310 -39.26 19.08 -6.75
N GLY A 311 -39.38 17.92 -7.40
CA GLY A 311 -39.82 17.79 -8.80
C GLY A 311 -38.73 18.00 -9.86
N GLU A 312 -37.50 18.31 -9.46
CA GLU A 312 -36.37 18.41 -10.40
C GLU A 312 -35.96 17.04 -10.95
N ILE A 313 -35.49 16.98 -12.19
CA ILE A 313 -34.96 15.76 -12.80
C ILE A 313 -33.46 15.66 -12.45
N PRO A 314 -33.01 14.62 -11.72
CA PRO A 314 -31.60 14.45 -11.40
C PRO A 314 -30.76 14.24 -12.66
N THR A 315 -29.92 15.21 -13.02
CA THR A 315 -29.01 15.14 -14.17
C THR A 315 -27.53 15.16 -13.76
N VAL A 316 -27.23 15.60 -12.54
CA VAL A 316 -25.86 15.86 -12.07
C VAL A 316 -25.27 14.67 -11.31
N PHE A 317 -26.06 13.63 -11.04
CA PHE A 317 -25.64 12.57 -10.13
C PHE A 317 -24.49 11.68 -10.68
N THR A 318 -24.51 11.34 -11.98
CA THR A 318 -23.51 10.43 -12.57
C THR A 318 -22.16 11.07 -12.84
N ASP A 319 -22.15 12.36 -13.21
CA ASP A 319 -20.94 13.04 -13.65
C ASP A 319 -20.07 13.50 -12.48
N LEU A 320 -20.67 13.54 -11.28
CA LEU A 320 -20.02 13.94 -10.04
C LEU A 320 -19.25 12.80 -9.34
N VAL A 321 -19.59 11.55 -9.65
CA VAL A 321 -18.92 10.39 -9.08
C VAL A 321 -18.01 9.77 -10.14
N THR A 322 -16.71 9.78 -9.87
CA THR A 322 -15.70 9.24 -10.80
C THR A 322 -14.93 8.10 -10.15
N GLY A 323 -14.75 7.02 -10.91
CA GLY A 323 -14.03 5.83 -10.50
C GLY A 323 -14.20 4.71 -11.52
N THR A 324 -13.60 3.55 -11.25
CA THR A 324 -13.57 2.41 -12.18
C THR A 324 -14.51 1.30 -11.72
N ASN A 325 -15.34 0.73 -12.61
CA ASN A 325 -16.27 -0.36 -12.28
C ASN A 325 -17.09 -0.10 -11.00
N LEU A 326 -17.80 1.03 -10.98
CA LEU A 326 -18.53 1.48 -9.79
C LEU A 326 -19.61 0.49 -9.36
N THR A 327 -19.67 0.19 -8.06
CA THR A 327 -20.73 -0.61 -7.45
C THR A 327 -21.40 0.19 -6.33
N TRP A 328 -22.73 0.31 -6.43
CA TRP A 328 -23.55 1.16 -5.56
C TRP A 328 -24.29 0.35 -4.50
N TYR A 329 -24.48 0.99 -3.34
CA TYR A 329 -25.09 0.40 -2.16
C TYR A 329 -26.02 1.40 -1.45
N THR A 330 -27.00 0.86 -0.74
CA THR A 330 -27.97 1.64 0.07
C THR A 330 -27.64 1.67 1.56
N SER A 331 -26.60 0.94 1.98
CA SER A 331 -26.12 0.90 3.37
C SER A 331 -24.61 1.14 3.42
N GLU A 332 -24.11 1.54 4.59
CA GLU A 332 -22.67 1.73 4.82
C GLU A 332 -21.92 0.39 4.86
N THR A 333 -22.55 -0.66 5.39
CA THR A 333 -21.99 -2.01 5.46
C THR A 333 -23.03 -3.05 5.03
N GLY A 334 -22.58 -4.18 4.47
CA GLY A 334 -23.45 -5.26 3.99
C GLY A 334 -24.34 -4.85 2.81
N GLY A 335 -25.45 -5.57 2.61
CA GLY A 335 -26.36 -5.33 1.48
C GLY A 335 -25.84 -5.88 0.15
N THR A 336 -26.68 -5.80 -0.89
CA THR A 336 -26.35 -6.23 -2.25
C THR A 336 -25.94 -5.03 -3.09
N GLY A 337 -24.78 -5.12 -3.73
CA GLY A 337 -24.31 -4.08 -4.64
C GLY A 337 -25.06 -4.06 -5.97
N SER A 338 -25.12 -2.89 -6.59
CA SER A 338 -25.70 -2.66 -7.92
C SER A 338 -24.71 -1.94 -8.81
N SER A 339 -24.44 -2.46 -10.01
CA SER A 339 -23.69 -1.74 -11.04
C SER A 339 -24.50 -0.61 -11.70
N SER A 340 -25.82 -0.60 -11.49
CA SER A 340 -26.70 0.47 -11.93
C SER A 340 -26.68 1.62 -10.93
N VAL A 341 -26.58 2.83 -11.46
CA VAL A 341 -26.65 4.09 -10.70
C VAL A 341 -27.97 4.16 -9.92
N PRO A 342 -27.95 4.57 -8.64
CA PRO A 342 -29.14 4.78 -7.83
C PRO A 342 -30.10 5.78 -8.49
N VAL A 343 -31.38 5.41 -8.52
CA VAL A 343 -32.45 6.33 -8.92
C VAL A 343 -32.81 7.19 -7.70
N ILE A 344 -32.52 8.48 -7.75
CA ILE A 344 -32.90 9.44 -6.71
C ILE A 344 -34.31 9.96 -6.98
N SER A 345 -35.20 9.83 -5.99
CA SER A 345 -36.54 10.42 -6.05
C SER A 345 -36.51 11.85 -5.49
N THR A 346 -36.92 12.82 -6.30
CA THR A 346 -37.07 14.24 -5.92
C THR A 346 -38.51 14.61 -5.56
N THR A 347 -39.41 13.63 -5.38
CA THR A 347 -40.85 13.90 -5.14
C THR A 347 -41.16 14.42 -3.74
N THR A 348 -40.30 14.12 -2.76
CA THR A 348 -40.46 14.53 -1.37
C THR A 348 -39.15 15.13 -0.85
N PRO A 349 -39.21 16.23 -0.09
CA PRO A 349 -38.02 16.73 0.60
C PRO A 349 -37.42 15.67 1.53
N GLY A 350 -36.10 15.63 1.62
CA GLY A 350 -35.39 14.72 2.51
C GLY A 350 -33.94 14.49 2.10
N THR A 351 -33.22 13.80 2.98
CA THR A 351 -31.83 13.41 2.74
C THR A 351 -31.77 11.93 2.38
N THR A 352 -31.10 11.60 1.29
CA THR A 352 -30.80 10.23 0.88
C THR A 352 -29.29 10.02 0.95
N LEU A 353 -28.88 8.96 1.65
CA LEU A 353 -27.49 8.52 1.71
C LEU A 353 -27.33 7.32 0.76
N THR A 354 -26.32 7.37 -0.09
CA THR A 354 -25.93 6.23 -0.92
C THR A 354 -24.42 6.08 -0.89
N TYR A 355 -23.95 4.87 -1.13
CA TYR A 355 -22.55 4.51 -0.98
C TYR A 355 -22.06 3.87 -2.26
N VAL A 356 -20.81 4.13 -2.62
CA VAL A 356 -20.25 3.64 -3.88
C VAL A 356 -18.81 3.18 -3.68
N THR A 357 -18.50 2.01 -4.22
CA THR A 357 -17.14 1.48 -4.32
C THR A 357 -16.66 1.57 -5.76
N GLN A 358 -15.36 1.41 -5.95
CA GLN A 358 -14.78 1.14 -7.25
C GLN A 358 -13.98 -0.16 -7.20
N THR A 359 -13.89 -0.83 -8.35
CA THR A 359 -13.11 -2.06 -8.50
C THR A 359 -12.03 -1.86 -9.55
N ILE A 360 -10.76 -1.87 -9.11
CA ILE A 360 -9.58 -1.78 -9.97
C ILE A 360 -8.77 -3.07 -9.77
N ASN A 361 -8.37 -3.73 -10.86
CA ASN A 361 -7.58 -4.97 -10.83
C ASN A 361 -8.17 -6.10 -9.93
N GLY A 362 -9.49 -6.14 -9.78
CA GLY A 362 -10.19 -7.13 -8.95
C GLY A 362 -10.39 -6.73 -7.49
N CYS A 363 -9.84 -5.59 -7.07
CA CYS A 363 -9.91 -5.09 -5.71
C CYS A 363 -11.04 -4.09 -5.55
N GLU A 364 -12.00 -4.40 -4.69
CA GLU A 364 -13.04 -3.44 -4.33
C GLU A 364 -12.53 -2.48 -3.24
N SER A 365 -12.72 -1.18 -3.45
CA SER A 365 -12.36 -0.14 -2.49
C SER A 365 -13.31 -0.13 -1.28
N PRO A 366 -12.95 0.57 -0.18
CA PRO A 366 -13.93 1.04 0.78
C PRO A 366 -15.04 1.86 0.10
N ARG A 367 -16.21 1.94 0.74
CA ARG A 367 -17.35 2.72 0.25
C ARG A 367 -17.12 4.22 0.46
N ALA A 368 -17.27 5.00 -0.60
CA ALA A 368 -17.44 6.45 -0.53
C ALA A 368 -18.91 6.78 -0.24
N LEU A 369 -19.16 7.75 0.65
CA LEU A 369 -20.51 8.26 0.93
C LEU A 369 -20.87 9.37 -0.07
N VAL A 370 -22.06 9.28 -0.64
CA VAL A 370 -22.70 10.34 -1.43
C VAL A 370 -23.96 10.78 -0.69
N THR A 371 -24.00 12.06 -0.34
CA THR A 371 -25.16 12.67 0.33
C THR A 371 -25.97 13.45 -0.69
N VAL A 372 -27.27 13.13 -0.79
CA VAL A 372 -28.21 13.84 -1.66
C VAL A 372 -29.29 14.48 -0.80
N VAL A 373 -29.53 15.78 -1.02
CA VAL A 373 -30.54 16.54 -0.28
C VAL A 373 -31.58 17.06 -1.26
N VAL A 374 -32.84 16.67 -1.05
CA VAL A 374 -33.98 17.22 -1.78
C VAL A 374 -34.62 18.28 -0.90
N ASN A 375 -34.56 19.53 -1.35
CA ASN A 375 -35.11 20.68 -0.66
C ASN A 375 -36.44 21.09 -1.29
N ASN A 376 -37.34 21.63 -0.46
CA ASN A 376 -38.49 22.36 -0.97
C ASN A 376 -38.02 23.75 -1.42
N CYS A 377 -37.34 23.80 -2.56
CA CYS A 377 -37.03 25.06 -3.19
C CYS A 377 -38.37 25.70 -3.53
N ALA A 378 -38.70 26.80 -2.89
CA ALA A 378 -39.82 27.60 -3.35
C ALA A 378 -39.57 27.85 -4.83
N SER A 379 -40.44 27.32 -5.71
CA SER A 379 -40.51 27.86 -7.05
C SER A 379 -40.79 29.34 -6.83
N ASN A 380 -39.83 30.21 -7.13
CA ASN A 380 -40.07 31.65 -7.15
C ASN A 380 -40.99 32.02 -8.33
N LEU A 381 -42.04 31.22 -8.57
CA LEU A 381 -43.22 31.63 -9.29
C LEU A 381 -43.93 32.64 -8.41
N MET A 382 -43.45 33.87 -8.48
CA MET A 382 -44.18 35.04 -8.01
C MET A 382 -45.43 35.17 -8.90
N THR A 383 -46.53 34.53 -8.53
CA THR A 383 -47.85 34.83 -9.09
C THR A 383 -48.26 36.22 -8.62
N LEU A 384 -48.14 37.20 -9.50
CA LEU A 384 -48.69 38.54 -9.31
C LEU A 384 -50.22 38.47 -9.51
N THR A 385 -50.97 38.35 -8.41
CA THR A 385 -52.42 38.54 -8.47
C THR A 385 -52.72 40.03 -8.32
N VAL A 386 -53.14 40.70 -9.39
CA VAL A 386 -53.67 42.06 -9.31
C VAL A 386 -55.11 41.96 -8.82
N ASP A 387 -55.33 42.16 -7.51
CA ASP A 387 -56.67 42.28 -6.94
C ASP A 387 -57.00 43.77 -6.75
N GLY A 388 -57.67 44.35 -7.75
CA GLY A 388 -58.07 45.75 -7.72
C GLY A 388 -58.95 46.13 -8.91
N THR A 389 -60.06 46.81 -8.62
CA THR A 389 -60.94 47.40 -9.62
C THR A 389 -60.23 48.56 -10.32
N ILE A 390 -60.04 48.47 -11.65
CA ILE A 390 -59.48 49.56 -12.45
C ILE A 390 -60.53 50.69 -12.55
N ASN A 391 -60.38 51.75 -11.75
CA ASN A 391 -61.16 52.97 -11.94
C ASN A 391 -60.44 53.87 -12.96
N THR A 392 -60.90 53.84 -14.20
CA THR A 392 -60.46 54.78 -15.25
C THR A 392 -61.18 56.11 -15.06
N VAL A 393 -60.46 57.16 -14.66
CA VAL A 393 -60.95 58.54 -14.77
C VAL A 393 -60.38 59.15 -16.04
N CYS A 394 -61.14 59.11 -17.12
CA CYS A 394 -60.86 59.94 -18.30
C CYS A 394 -61.47 61.32 -18.05
N ASN A 395 -60.64 62.32 -17.72
CA ASN A 395 -61.04 63.72 -17.87
C ASN A 395 -59.84 64.57 -18.31
N GLY A 396 -59.63 64.63 -19.62
CA GLY A 396 -59.36 65.85 -20.40
C GLY A 396 -58.34 66.90 -19.94
N THR A 397 -57.37 66.60 -19.08
CA THR A 397 -56.28 67.55 -18.76
C THR A 397 -54.91 66.90 -18.93
N ALA A 398 -53.93 67.72 -19.30
CA ALA A 398 -52.62 67.35 -19.81
C ALA A 398 -51.64 66.87 -18.72
N GLU A 399 -52.02 65.84 -17.96
CA GLU A 399 -51.09 65.03 -17.17
C GLU A 399 -51.32 63.54 -17.49
N PRO A 400 -50.26 62.70 -17.59
CA PRO A 400 -50.42 61.28 -17.85
C PRO A 400 -51.14 60.60 -16.67
N PRO A 401 -51.99 59.59 -16.93
CA PRO A 401 -52.66 58.86 -15.87
C PRO A 401 -51.64 58.15 -14.97
N VAL A 402 -51.70 58.40 -13.67
CA VAL A 402 -50.93 57.68 -12.66
C VAL A 402 -51.65 56.37 -12.37
N VAL A 403 -50.95 55.24 -12.56
CA VAL A 403 -51.41 53.92 -12.14
C VAL A 403 -50.77 53.62 -10.79
N ASP A 404 -51.52 53.77 -9.71
CA ASP A 404 -51.08 53.38 -8.36
C ASP A 404 -51.33 51.88 -8.14
N CYS A 405 -50.27 51.09 -8.28
CA CYS A 405 -50.25 49.70 -7.85
C CYS A 405 -49.77 49.63 -6.39
N ASN A 406 -50.69 49.62 -5.42
CA ASN A 406 -50.30 49.42 -4.02
C ASN A 406 -49.91 47.95 -3.78
N TYR A 407 -48.62 47.69 -3.62
CA TYR A 407 -48.05 46.39 -3.28
C TYR A 407 -47.57 46.38 -1.82
N THR A 408 -48.01 45.39 -1.05
CA THR A 408 -47.51 45.13 0.31
C THR A 408 -46.81 43.77 0.33
N GLY A 409 -45.52 43.77 0.05
CA GLY A 409 -44.60 42.62 0.12
C GLY A 409 -43.14 43.08 0.05
N PRO A 410 -42.13 42.18 0.12
CA PRO A 410 -40.72 42.58 0.04
C PRO A 410 -40.41 43.26 -1.30
N THR A 411 -39.50 44.23 -1.28
CA THR A 411 -39.21 45.16 -2.39
C THR A 411 -39.00 44.44 -3.73
N ILE A 412 -39.85 44.74 -4.72
CA ILE A 412 -39.66 44.35 -6.11
C ILE A 412 -39.18 45.57 -6.88
N VAL A 413 -38.09 45.43 -7.65
CA VAL A 413 -37.66 46.46 -8.61
C VAL A 413 -38.36 46.17 -9.94
N ILE A 414 -39.34 47.00 -10.30
CA ILE A 414 -40.05 46.92 -11.58
C ILE A 414 -39.38 47.90 -12.54
N ASN A 415 -38.70 47.38 -13.57
CA ASN A 415 -37.98 48.22 -14.55
C ASN A 415 -38.90 48.77 -15.65
N GLU A 416 -39.92 48.02 -16.06
CA GLU A 416 -40.90 48.44 -17.08
C GLU A 416 -42.29 47.87 -16.78
N ILE A 417 -43.33 48.65 -17.07
CA ILE A 417 -44.73 48.21 -17.01
C ILE A 417 -45.31 48.34 -18.43
N MET A 418 -45.77 47.24 -19.01
CA MET A 418 -46.51 47.23 -20.26
C MET A 418 -48.01 47.27 -19.99
N VAL A 419 -48.69 48.29 -20.50
CA VAL A 419 -50.16 48.35 -20.48
C VAL A 419 -50.67 48.15 -21.90
N TRP A 420 -51.48 47.11 -22.10
CA TRP A 420 -52.13 46.84 -23.38
C TRP A 420 -53.57 47.37 -23.37
N PRO A 421 -53.97 48.27 -24.28
CA PRO A 421 -55.37 48.58 -24.48
C PRO A 421 -56.05 47.39 -25.16
N THR A 422 -57.32 47.16 -24.84
CA THR A 422 -58.12 46.05 -25.41
C THR A 422 -58.40 46.23 -26.91
N THR A 423 -58.12 47.40 -27.49
CA THR A 423 -58.08 47.64 -28.94
C THR A 423 -57.00 48.66 -29.29
N GLY A 424 -56.09 48.32 -30.22
CA GLY A 424 -54.97 49.15 -30.69
C GLY A 424 -53.58 48.70 -30.21
N ASN A 425 -52.51 49.17 -30.89
CA ASN A 425 -51.12 48.83 -30.54
C ASN A 425 -50.73 49.48 -29.20
N GLY A 426 -50.18 48.67 -28.28
CA GLY A 426 -49.78 49.11 -26.94
C GLY A 426 -48.68 50.18 -26.93
N ALA A 427 -48.61 50.94 -25.84
CA ALA A 427 -47.58 51.94 -25.59
C ALA A 427 -46.63 51.46 -24.48
N PHE A 428 -45.32 51.66 -24.68
CA PHE A 428 -44.29 51.38 -23.69
C PHE A 428 -44.06 52.61 -22.81
N PHE A 429 -44.05 52.43 -21.50
CA PHE A 429 -43.63 53.47 -20.55
C PHE A 429 -42.43 52.96 -19.76
N SER A 430 -41.25 53.52 -20.02
CA SER A 430 -40.06 53.31 -19.19
C SER A 430 -40.02 54.37 -18.08
N LYS A 431 -39.88 53.97 -16.83
CA LYS A 431 -39.73 54.91 -15.71
C LYS A 431 -38.30 55.43 -15.68
N ASN A 432 -38.10 56.73 -15.93
CA ASN A 432 -36.89 57.41 -15.47
C ASN A 432 -37.25 58.17 -14.17
N ASN A 433 -36.87 57.54 -13.06
CA ASN A 433 -37.00 57.91 -11.64
C ASN A 433 -38.39 57.89 -11.01
#